data_AF-A0A944J5Z2-F1
#
_entry.id   AF-A0A944J5Z2-F1
#
_cell.length_a   1.000
_cell.length_b   1.000
_cell.length_c   1.000
_cell.angle_alpha   90.00
_cell.angle_beta   90.00
_cell.angle_gamma   90.00
#
_symmetry.space_group_name_H-M   'P 1'
#
loop_
_entity.id
_entity.type
_entity.pdbx_description
1 polymer ?
#
loop_
_entity_poly.entity_id
_entity_poly.type
_entity_poly.pdbx_seq_one_letter_code
_entity_poly.pdbx_strand_id
1 'polypeptide(L)'
;MNNTLDFDLDDLAPVDDDSKEAMEALWSGDLTVLSQHHTKPNGSHSFVLAHDRSVTWGIPGEPQLVAIAVARDLRQSTFTFETSYHATASFAQNWLAERGCPLDRIALRGGDYIEPADDLTVQVEQQIQKSGTRYEVLDTYTSDDNPSEAWTLVNDSQATQAPVRLFFEEWNHDAGTYTMREGAFPDVGVAQTWLDERSEPLPEPPEYSDHNGAVVRARIALSRSAGTSPTPQTGLDAPRATAAVPVQRAVQGRLL
;
A
#
# COMPACT_ATOMS: atom_id res chain seq x y z
N MET A 1 -9.46 -16.45 -14.04
CA MET A 1 -8.46 -17.21 -14.82
C MET A 1 -7.59 -17.91 -13.79
N ASN A 2 -7.43 -19.24 -13.85
CA ASN A 2 -6.53 -19.96 -12.93
C ASN A 2 -5.10 -19.54 -13.24
N ASN A 3 -4.58 -18.59 -12.47
CA ASN A 3 -3.22 -18.08 -12.57
C ASN A 3 -2.31 -19.01 -11.78
N THR A 4 -2.21 -20.28 -12.22
CA THR A 4 -1.35 -21.26 -11.56
C THR A 4 0.09 -20.76 -11.69
N LEU A 5 0.72 -20.48 -10.56
CA LEU A 5 2.12 -20.08 -10.46
C LEU A 5 2.97 -21.24 -10.99
N ASP A 6 3.69 -21.00 -12.09
CA ASP A 6 4.60 -21.97 -12.70
C ASP A 6 5.92 -21.28 -13.02
N PHE A 7 7.01 -21.94 -12.63
CA PHE A 7 8.38 -21.50 -12.85
C PHE A 7 9.15 -22.44 -13.79
N ASP A 8 8.52 -23.35 -14.53
CA ASP A 8 9.21 -24.20 -15.52
C ASP A 8 10.50 -24.85 -14.96
N LEU A 9 10.43 -25.45 -13.76
CA LEU A 9 11.59 -25.98 -13.03
C LEU A 9 11.76 -27.50 -13.17
N ASP A 10 10.86 -28.19 -13.89
CA ASP A 10 10.76 -29.66 -13.93
C ASP A 10 12.07 -30.39 -14.30
N ASP A 11 12.91 -29.77 -15.12
CA ASP A 11 14.18 -30.34 -15.60
C ASP A 11 15.42 -29.77 -14.87
N LEU A 12 15.23 -28.98 -13.81
CA LEU A 12 16.29 -28.30 -13.08
C LEU A 12 16.35 -28.76 -11.62
N ALA A 13 17.56 -28.83 -11.07
CA ALA A 13 17.78 -29.09 -9.65
C ALA A 13 18.02 -27.77 -8.89
N PRO A 14 17.61 -27.66 -7.61
CA PRO A 14 18.04 -26.54 -6.78
C PRO A 14 19.57 -26.53 -6.68
N VAL A 15 20.17 -25.35 -6.69
CA VAL A 15 21.63 -25.20 -6.61
C VAL A 15 22.17 -25.54 -5.21
N ASP A 16 21.34 -25.38 -4.19
CA ASP A 16 21.62 -25.61 -2.76
C ASP A 16 20.35 -25.98 -1.98
N ASP A 17 20.52 -26.34 -0.70
CA ASP A 17 19.41 -26.70 0.19
C ASP A 17 18.49 -25.49 0.46
N ASP A 18 19.05 -24.27 0.56
CA ASP A 18 18.26 -23.04 0.78
C ASP A 18 17.24 -22.81 -0.36
N SER A 19 17.68 -22.97 -1.62
CA SER A 19 16.79 -22.86 -2.78
C SER A 19 15.70 -23.93 -2.77
N LYS A 20 16.04 -25.15 -2.31
CA LYS A 20 15.07 -26.23 -2.20
C LYS A 20 14.03 -25.94 -1.11
N GLU A 21 14.47 -25.53 0.07
CA GLU A 21 13.61 -25.22 1.21
C GLU A 21 12.68 -24.05 0.89
N ALA A 22 13.20 -22.97 0.29
CA ALA A 22 12.39 -21.83 -0.12
C ALA A 22 11.30 -22.21 -1.13
N MET A 23 11.62 -23.10 -2.07
CA MET A 23 10.65 -23.65 -3.01
C MET A 23 9.60 -24.52 -2.30
N GLU A 24 9.99 -25.48 -1.48
CA GLU A 24 9.03 -26.37 -0.79
C GLU A 24 8.09 -25.60 0.15
N ALA A 25 8.61 -24.60 0.87
CA ALA A 25 7.83 -23.75 1.75
C ALA A 25 6.77 -22.96 0.97
N LEU A 26 7.14 -22.35 -0.16
CA LEU A 26 6.24 -21.52 -0.96
C LEU A 26 5.08 -22.34 -1.57
N TRP A 27 5.33 -23.59 -2.02
CA TRP A 27 4.31 -24.43 -2.65
C TRP A 27 3.28 -24.98 -1.64
N SER A 28 3.57 -24.85 -0.35
CA SER A 28 2.63 -25.19 0.71
C SER A 28 1.60 -24.09 0.98
N GLY A 29 1.80 -22.88 0.44
CA GLY A 29 0.93 -21.72 0.62
C GLY A 29 -0.23 -21.61 -0.39
N ASP A 30 -1.18 -20.71 -0.09
CA ASP A 30 -2.28 -20.33 -1.00
C ASP A 30 -1.97 -18.97 -1.63
N LEU A 31 -1.36 -18.97 -2.81
CA LEU A 31 -0.82 -17.76 -3.43
C LEU A 31 -1.74 -17.21 -4.52
N THR A 32 -2.04 -15.92 -4.43
CA THR A 32 -2.63 -15.14 -5.52
C THR A 32 -1.57 -14.26 -6.14
N VAL A 33 -1.19 -14.55 -7.39
CA VAL A 33 -0.22 -13.73 -8.13
C VAL A 33 -0.79 -12.34 -8.36
N LEU A 34 -0.09 -11.32 -7.86
CA LEU A 34 -0.42 -9.93 -8.09
C LEU A 34 0.28 -9.41 -9.34
N SER A 35 1.57 -9.71 -9.54
CA SER A 35 2.30 -9.33 -10.74
C SER A 35 3.46 -10.28 -11.00
N GLN A 36 3.85 -10.44 -12.27
CA GLN A 36 4.96 -11.32 -12.65
C GLN A 36 5.73 -10.78 -13.87
N HIS A 37 7.03 -11.04 -13.86
CA HIS A 37 7.93 -10.74 -14.96
C HIS A 37 8.89 -11.89 -15.23
N HIS A 38 8.96 -12.33 -16.48
CA HIS A 38 9.94 -13.30 -16.95
C HIS A 38 10.86 -12.66 -17.98
N THR A 39 12.17 -12.83 -17.78
CA THR A 39 13.18 -12.32 -18.72
C THR A 39 13.11 -13.06 -20.06
N LYS A 40 13.31 -12.36 -21.17
CA LYS A 40 13.31 -12.95 -22.52
C LYS A 40 14.76 -13.10 -23.02
N PRO A 41 15.06 -14.09 -23.90
CA PRO A 41 14.12 -15.00 -24.56
C PRO A 41 13.82 -16.30 -23.79
N ASN A 42 14.64 -16.68 -22.82
CA ASN A 42 14.64 -18.03 -22.24
C ASN A 42 14.09 -18.10 -20.81
N GLY A 43 13.55 -17.01 -20.26
CA GLY A 43 13.09 -17.03 -18.87
C GLY A 43 14.22 -17.25 -17.89
N SER A 44 15.46 -16.81 -18.15
CA SER A 44 16.58 -17.05 -17.21
C SER A 44 16.30 -16.57 -15.78
N HIS A 45 15.42 -15.57 -15.65
CA HIS A 45 14.92 -15.04 -14.39
C HIS A 45 13.40 -14.90 -14.44
N SER A 46 12.75 -15.27 -13.33
CA SER A 46 11.34 -14.99 -13.04
C SER A 46 11.26 -14.17 -11.75
N PHE A 47 10.42 -13.16 -11.77
CA PHE A 47 10.12 -12.30 -10.64
C PHE A 47 8.61 -12.30 -10.44
N VAL A 48 8.16 -12.56 -9.22
CA VAL A 48 6.73 -12.60 -8.89
C VAL A 48 6.49 -11.84 -7.60
N LEU A 49 5.43 -11.05 -7.58
CA LEU A 49 4.83 -10.50 -6.38
C LEU A 49 3.47 -11.17 -6.21
N ALA A 50 3.25 -11.82 -5.07
CA ALA A 50 2.01 -12.54 -4.77
C ALA A 50 1.48 -12.15 -3.38
N HIS A 51 0.18 -12.30 -3.20
CA HIS A 51 -0.48 -12.28 -1.90
C HIS A 51 -0.62 -13.72 -1.40
N ASP A 52 -0.12 -13.98 -0.19
CA ASP A 52 -0.25 -15.27 0.48
C ASP A 52 -1.49 -15.26 1.39
N ARG A 53 -2.54 -15.93 0.92
CA ARG A 53 -3.84 -16.00 1.59
C ARG A 53 -3.86 -16.97 2.77
N SER A 54 -2.83 -17.80 2.90
CA SER A 54 -2.73 -18.73 4.02
C SER A 54 -2.36 -18.02 5.33
N VAL A 55 -1.64 -16.90 5.24
CA VAL A 55 -1.17 -16.10 6.39
C VAL A 55 -2.31 -15.47 7.19
N THR A 56 -3.46 -15.18 6.57
CA THR A 56 -4.66 -14.70 7.29
C THR A 56 -5.12 -15.66 8.40
N TRP A 57 -4.81 -16.96 8.28
CA TRP A 57 -5.11 -17.97 9.30
C TRP A 57 -3.90 -18.34 10.19
N GLY A 58 -2.76 -17.67 9.97
CA GLY A 58 -1.49 -17.86 10.66
C GLY A 58 -1.35 -16.97 11.90
N ILE A 59 -0.17 -16.39 12.10
CA ILE A 59 0.07 -15.50 13.23
C ILE A 59 -0.48 -14.10 12.88
N PRO A 60 -1.36 -13.51 13.71
CA PRO A 60 -1.87 -12.17 13.45
C PRO A 60 -0.74 -11.15 13.32
N GLY A 61 -0.82 -10.29 12.32
CA GLY A 61 0.21 -9.29 12.03
C GLY A 61 1.27 -9.73 11.02
N GLU A 62 1.35 -11.01 10.67
CA GLU A 62 2.38 -11.49 9.75
C GLU A 62 2.23 -10.90 8.34
N PRO A 63 3.34 -10.51 7.69
CA PRO A 63 3.30 -9.96 6.34
C PRO A 63 2.65 -10.91 5.34
N GLN A 64 1.76 -10.38 4.50
CA GLN A 64 0.97 -11.18 3.55
C GLN A 64 1.44 -11.08 2.10
N LEU A 65 2.43 -10.24 1.79
CA LEU A 65 2.99 -10.13 0.44
C LEU A 65 4.30 -10.91 0.36
N VAL A 66 4.41 -11.79 -0.62
CA VAL A 66 5.64 -12.53 -0.90
C VAL A 66 6.24 -12.08 -2.23
N ALA A 67 7.48 -11.62 -2.17
CA ALA A 67 8.34 -11.41 -3.33
C ALA A 67 9.11 -12.70 -3.63
N ILE A 68 9.13 -13.12 -4.88
CA ILE A 68 9.76 -14.36 -5.32
C ILE A 68 10.69 -14.05 -6.50
N ALA A 69 11.94 -14.52 -6.41
CA ALA A 69 12.91 -14.43 -7.48
C ALA A 69 13.48 -15.82 -7.79
N VAL A 70 13.48 -16.18 -9.06
CA VAL A 70 14.00 -17.47 -9.54
C VAL A 70 15.02 -17.19 -10.62
N ALA A 71 16.26 -17.65 -10.43
CA ALA A 71 17.31 -17.56 -11.43
C ALA A 71 17.70 -18.97 -11.89
N ARG A 72 17.73 -19.21 -13.21
CA ARG A 72 18.00 -20.52 -13.81
C ARG A 72 19.36 -20.51 -14.50
N ASP A 73 20.23 -21.47 -14.17
CA ASP A 73 21.45 -21.77 -14.91
C ASP A 73 21.22 -23.01 -15.79
N LEU A 74 20.83 -22.75 -17.04
CA LEU A 74 20.55 -23.80 -18.03
C LEU A 74 21.80 -24.58 -18.46
N ARG A 75 23.01 -24.10 -18.17
CA ARG A 75 24.25 -24.84 -18.48
C ARG A 75 24.53 -25.90 -17.42
N GLN A 76 24.17 -25.61 -16.18
CA GLN A 76 24.34 -26.52 -15.05
C GLN A 76 23.07 -27.32 -14.75
N SER A 77 21.96 -27.03 -15.44
CA SER A 77 20.64 -27.58 -15.14
C SER A 77 20.24 -27.33 -13.69
N THR A 78 20.52 -26.13 -13.19
CA THR A 78 20.20 -25.72 -11.82
C THR A 78 19.37 -24.44 -11.74
N PHE A 79 18.78 -24.19 -10.58
CA PHE A 79 18.13 -22.93 -10.25
C PHE A 79 18.46 -22.45 -8.83
N THR A 80 18.43 -21.13 -8.64
CA THR A 80 18.38 -20.46 -7.34
C THR A 80 16.95 -19.97 -7.12
N PHE A 81 16.42 -20.20 -5.93
CA PHE A 81 15.07 -19.82 -5.55
C PHE A 81 15.12 -18.98 -4.28
N GLU A 82 14.61 -17.75 -4.35
CA GLU A 82 14.61 -16.83 -3.21
C GLU A 82 13.20 -16.29 -2.99
N THR A 83 12.81 -16.17 -1.72
CA THR A 83 11.56 -15.54 -1.30
C THR A 83 11.81 -14.52 -0.19
N SER A 84 10.93 -13.53 -0.09
CA SER A 84 10.93 -12.59 1.02
C SER A 84 9.51 -12.07 1.27
N TYR A 85 9.10 -12.07 2.54
CA TYR A 85 7.80 -11.59 2.97
C TYR A 85 7.87 -10.11 3.37
N HIS A 86 6.85 -9.34 2.99
CA HIS A 86 6.82 -7.88 3.15
C HIS A 86 5.41 -7.39 3.52
N ALA A 87 5.34 -6.39 4.40
CA ALA A 87 4.05 -5.83 4.81
C ALA A 87 3.42 -4.98 3.70
N THR A 88 4.23 -4.32 2.88
CA THR A 88 3.77 -3.40 1.83
C THR A 88 4.41 -3.71 0.48
N ALA A 89 3.70 -3.40 -0.60
CA ALA A 89 4.16 -3.69 -1.96
C ALA A 89 5.47 -2.96 -2.29
N SER A 90 5.64 -1.73 -1.80
CA SER A 90 6.83 -0.93 -2.11
C SER A 90 8.15 -1.58 -1.63
N PHE A 91 8.14 -2.22 -0.45
CA PHE A 91 9.31 -2.97 0.03
C PHE A 91 9.54 -4.26 -0.74
N ALA A 92 8.49 -4.99 -1.08
CA ALA A 92 8.58 -6.18 -1.92
C ALA A 92 9.17 -5.88 -3.31
N GLN A 93 8.76 -4.75 -3.88
CA GLN A 93 9.25 -4.28 -5.18
C GLN A 93 10.70 -3.81 -5.11
N ASN A 94 11.12 -3.15 -4.02
CA ASN A 94 12.54 -2.83 -3.79
C ASN A 94 13.39 -4.12 -3.75
N TRP A 95 12.94 -5.14 -3.01
CA TRP A 95 13.64 -6.42 -2.90
C TRP A 95 13.79 -7.15 -4.25
N LEU A 96 12.75 -7.10 -5.10
CA LEU A 96 12.81 -7.64 -6.47
C LEU A 96 13.73 -6.81 -7.37
N ALA A 97 13.73 -5.48 -7.22
CA ALA A 97 14.59 -4.58 -7.99
C ALA A 97 16.08 -4.80 -7.68
N GLU A 98 16.43 -5.09 -6.43
CA GLU A 98 17.79 -5.49 -6.05
C GLU A 98 18.26 -6.78 -6.74
N ARG A 99 17.32 -7.64 -7.13
CA ARG A 99 17.58 -8.87 -7.91
C ARG A 99 17.49 -8.66 -9.42
N GLY A 100 17.41 -7.41 -9.86
CA GLY A 100 17.42 -7.03 -11.27
C GLY A 100 16.04 -6.98 -11.94
N CYS A 101 14.94 -7.07 -11.19
CA CYS A 101 13.61 -6.86 -11.76
C CYS A 101 13.38 -5.38 -12.09
N PRO A 102 12.99 -5.03 -13.33
CA PRO A 102 12.61 -3.65 -13.64
C PRO A 102 11.31 -3.27 -12.89
N LEU A 103 11.32 -2.14 -12.18
CA LEU A 103 10.17 -1.67 -11.38
C LEU A 103 8.90 -1.43 -12.21
N ASP A 104 9.02 -1.09 -13.50
CA ASP A 104 7.86 -0.92 -14.38
C ASP A 104 7.16 -2.24 -14.72
N ARG A 105 7.84 -3.38 -14.52
CA ARG A 105 7.32 -4.72 -14.85
C ARG A 105 6.56 -5.39 -13.71
N ILE A 106 6.76 -4.93 -12.49
CA ILE A 106 6.10 -5.47 -11.28
C ILE A 106 5.24 -4.42 -10.55
N ALA A 107 5.06 -3.24 -11.14
CA ALA A 107 4.26 -2.17 -10.57
C ALA A 107 2.78 -2.61 -10.43
N LEU A 108 2.21 -2.37 -9.25
CA LEU A 108 0.79 -2.56 -8.96
C LEU A 108 0.06 -1.23 -9.14
N ARG A 109 -0.15 -0.80 -10.39
CA ARG A 109 -0.77 0.49 -10.73
C ARG A 109 -1.79 0.32 -11.85
N GLY A 110 -2.94 0.99 -11.74
CA GLY A 110 -3.99 0.97 -12.76
C GLY A 110 -4.76 -0.34 -12.85
N GLY A 111 -5.91 -0.30 -13.52
CA GLY A 111 -6.73 -1.49 -13.72
C GLY A 111 -7.47 -1.91 -12.44
N ASP A 112 -7.19 -3.12 -11.98
CA ASP A 112 -7.86 -3.73 -10.82
C ASP A 112 -7.17 -3.44 -9.47
N TYR A 113 -6.06 -2.69 -9.46
CA TYR A 113 -5.36 -2.32 -8.23
C TYR A 113 -5.91 -1.04 -7.62
N ILE A 114 -5.85 -0.97 -6.29
CA ILE A 114 -6.22 0.23 -5.52
C ILE A 114 -5.25 1.38 -5.85
N GLU A 115 -5.76 2.59 -5.93
CA GLU A 115 -4.96 3.76 -6.33
C GLU A 115 -4.46 4.54 -5.09
N PRO A 116 -3.26 5.14 -5.16
CA PRO A 116 -2.76 6.00 -4.11
C PRO A 116 -3.65 7.25 -3.98
N ALA A 117 -3.95 7.64 -2.74
CA ALA A 117 -4.88 8.74 -2.48
C ALA A 117 -4.32 10.13 -2.84
N ASP A 118 -2.99 10.29 -2.88
CA ASP A 118 -2.32 11.57 -3.14
C ASP A 118 -0.87 11.44 -3.63
N ASP A 119 -0.33 12.56 -4.12
CA ASP A 119 1.05 12.67 -4.62
C ASP A 119 2.09 12.32 -3.54
N LEU A 120 1.79 12.56 -2.26
CA LEU A 120 2.69 12.23 -1.16
C LEU A 120 2.83 10.71 -1.01
N THR A 121 1.74 9.97 -1.14
CA THR A 121 1.74 8.49 -1.18
C THR A 121 2.67 8.01 -2.29
N VAL A 122 2.49 8.53 -3.52
CA VAL A 122 3.33 8.18 -4.67
C VAL A 122 4.80 8.50 -4.42
N GLN A 123 5.10 9.64 -3.79
CA GLN A 123 6.48 10.05 -3.47
C GLN A 123 7.14 9.09 -2.48
N VAL A 124 6.46 8.73 -1.39
CA VAL A 124 6.99 7.83 -0.35
C VAL A 124 7.22 6.43 -0.92
N GLU A 125 6.29 5.91 -1.72
CA GLU A 125 6.44 4.61 -2.37
C GLU A 125 7.64 4.58 -3.32
N GLN A 126 7.82 5.62 -4.14
CA GLN A 126 8.99 5.71 -5.03
C GLN A 126 10.30 5.83 -4.24
N GLN A 127 10.29 6.47 -3.08
CA GLN A 127 11.44 6.54 -2.18
C GLN A 127 11.81 5.15 -1.66
N ILE A 128 10.83 4.34 -1.24
CA ILE A 128 11.06 2.96 -0.79
C ILE A 128 11.56 2.10 -1.96
N GLN A 129 10.89 2.12 -3.10
CA GLN A 129 11.22 1.29 -4.28
C GLN A 129 12.62 1.53 -4.84
N LYS A 130 13.17 2.73 -4.64
CA LYS A 130 14.51 3.14 -5.13
C LYS A 130 15.56 3.17 -4.03
N SER A 131 15.22 2.69 -2.83
CA SER A 131 16.07 2.80 -1.65
C SER A 131 17.23 1.81 -1.67
N GLY A 132 17.11 0.70 -2.39
CA GLY A 132 18.07 -0.40 -2.32
C GLY A 132 18.26 -0.84 -0.87
N THR A 133 19.51 -1.01 -0.45
CA THR A 133 19.84 -1.46 0.90
C THR A 133 19.79 -0.35 1.96
N ARG A 134 19.19 0.81 1.68
CA ARG A 134 19.16 1.95 2.62
C ARG A 134 18.39 1.64 3.89
N TYR A 135 17.26 0.94 3.76
CA TYR A 135 16.35 0.62 4.85
C TYR A 135 16.55 -0.81 5.33
N GLU A 136 17.06 -0.96 6.54
CA GLU A 136 17.11 -2.25 7.23
C GLU A 136 15.78 -2.47 7.96
N VAL A 137 15.03 -3.51 7.58
CA VAL A 137 13.74 -3.83 8.21
C VAL A 137 13.96 -4.33 9.64
N LEU A 138 13.31 -3.68 10.60
CA LEU A 138 13.37 -4.01 12.01
C LEU A 138 12.14 -4.79 12.45
N ASP A 139 10.96 -4.38 11.97
CA ASP A 139 9.69 -4.99 12.33
C ASP A 139 8.63 -4.66 11.27
N THR A 140 7.56 -5.46 11.24
CA THR A 140 6.46 -5.34 10.29
C THR A 140 5.15 -5.77 10.90
N TYR A 141 4.05 -5.22 10.40
CA TYR A 141 2.72 -5.65 10.77
C TYR A 141 1.74 -5.48 9.60
N THR A 142 0.76 -6.36 9.51
CA THR A 142 -0.39 -6.21 8.63
C THR A 142 -1.69 -6.58 9.34
N SER A 143 -2.74 -5.79 9.12
CA SER A 143 -4.10 -6.03 9.59
C SER A 143 -5.06 -5.89 8.42
N ASP A 144 -5.86 -6.92 8.16
CA ASP A 144 -6.98 -6.90 7.22
C ASP A 144 -8.31 -6.48 7.88
N ASP A 145 -8.36 -6.40 9.22
CA ASP A 145 -9.47 -5.82 9.97
C ASP A 145 -9.67 -4.34 9.64
N ASN A 146 -10.87 -3.78 9.86
CA ASN A 146 -11.15 -2.37 9.58
C ASN A 146 -10.73 -1.45 10.76
N PRO A 147 -9.81 -0.47 10.56
CA PRO A 147 -9.19 -0.09 9.30
C PRO A 147 -8.06 -1.03 8.88
N SER A 148 -8.02 -1.40 7.59
CA SER A 148 -6.96 -2.27 7.08
C SER A 148 -5.69 -1.45 6.95
N GLU A 149 -4.61 -1.97 7.50
CA GLU A 149 -3.36 -1.25 7.64
C GLU A 149 -2.17 -2.20 7.50
N ALA A 150 -1.05 -1.64 7.08
CA ALA A 150 0.22 -2.32 7.06
C ALA A 150 1.32 -1.34 7.42
N TRP A 151 2.32 -1.80 8.15
CA TRP A 151 3.47 -0.95 8.42
C TRP A 151 4.79 -1.71 8.41
N THR A 152 5.85 -0.97 8.13
CA THR A 152 7.24 -1.45 8.16
C THR A 152 8.07 -0.45 8.95
N LEU A 153 8.64 -0.92 10.06
CA LEU A 153 9.59 -0.17 10.86
C LEU A 153 11.00 -0.51 10.37
N VAL A 154 11.81 0.51 10.10
CA VAL A 154 13.15 0.33 9.55
C VAL A 154 14.17 1.20 10.25
N ASN A 155 15.43 0.82 10.13
CA ASN A 155 16.58 1.68 10.38
C ASN A 155 17.08 2.26 9.05
N ASP A 156 17.11 3.59 8.93
CA ASP A 156 17.61 4.31 7.77
C ASP A 156 19.11 4.62 7.91
N SER A 157 19.91 3.89 7.16
CA SER A 157 21.38 4.03 7.15
C SER A 157 21.89 5.40 6.67
N GLN A 158 21.05 6.20 6.01
CA GLN A 158 21.42 7.54 5.50
C GLN A 158 20.92 8.68 6.39
N ALA A 159 20.09 8.40 7.40
CA ALA A 159 19.54 9.42 8.27
C ALA A 159 20.56 9.85 9.34
N THR A 160 20.82 11.16 9.42
CA THR A 160 21.68 11.73 10.48
C THR A 160 20.93 12.04 11.76
N GLN A 161 19.60 12.18 11.68
CA GLN A 161 18.70 12.42 12.79
C GLN A 161 17.45 11.55 12.62
N ALA A 162 16.91 11.08 13.74
CA ALA A 162 15.73 10.21 13.76
C ALA A 162 15.85 9.03 12.76
N PRO A 163 16.84 8.12 12.95
CA PRO A 163 17.14 7.08 11.96
C PRO A 163 16.08 5.97 11.90
N VAL A 164 15.24 5.85 12.92
CA VAL A 164 14.14 4.88 12.90
C VAL A 164 12.98 5.47 12.10
N ARG A 165 12.62 4.82 10.98
CA ARG A 165 11.53 5.26 10.11
C ARG A 165 10.38 4.27 10.17
N LEU A 166 9.17 4.80 10.20
CA LEU A 166 7.94 4.02 10.09
C LEU A 166 7.28 4.35 8.75
N PHE A 167 7.09 3.34 7.92
CA PHE A 167 6.26 3.45 6.72
C PHE A 167 4.90 2.85 7.02
N PHE A 168 3.88 3.70 7.09
CA PHE A 168 2.52 3.36 7.52
C PHE A 168 1.56 3.48 6.34
N GLU A 169 0.96 2.35 5.97
CA GLU A 169 -0.06 2.21 4.94
C GLU A 169 -1.44 2.07 5.57
N GLU A 170 -2.40 2.89 5.16
CA GLU A 170 -3.78 2.84 5.64
C GLU A 170 -4.76 2.84 4.45
N TRP A 171 -5.72 1.93 4.49
CA TRP A 171 -6.70 1.74 3.42
C TRP A 171 -8.01 2.47 3.74
N ASN A 172 -8.49 3.23 2.76
CA ASN A 172 -9.83 3.81 2.77
C ASN A 172 -10.72 2.99 1.83
N HIS A 173 -11.40 1.99 2.38
CA HIS A 173 -12.30 1.08 1.65
C HIS A 173 -13.45 1.81 0.96
N ASP A 174 -13.99 2.87 1.56
CA ASP A 174 -15.09 3.66 0.99
C ASP A 174 -14.65 4.44 -0.25
N ALA A 175 -13.44 5.00 -0.21
CA ALA A 175 -12.88 5.77 -1.31
C ALA A 175 -12.19 4.88 -2.37
N GLY A 176 -11.90 3.61 -2.06
CA GLY A 176 -11.11 2.73 -2.91
C GLY A 176 -9.69 3.27 -3.12
N THR A 177 -9.10 3.84 -2.08
CA THR A 177 -7.74 4.40 -2.12
C THR A 177 -6.96 4.02 -0.87
N TYR A 178 -5.63 4.18 -0.91
CA TYR A 178 -4.77 4.00 0.26
C TYR A 178 -3.80 5.18 0.41
N THR A 179 -3.30 5.38 1.62
CA THR A 179 -2.22 6.33 1.90
C THR A 179 -0.97 5.62 2.35
N MET A 180 0.21 6.15 1.99
CA MET A 180 1.51 5.75 2.53
C MET A 180 2.14 6.97 3.18
N ARG A 181 2.55 6.84 4.45
CA ARG A 181 3.17 7.92 5.24
C ARG A 181 4.47 7.46 5.85
N GLU A 182 5.45 8.36 5.83
CA GLU A 182 6.70 8.18 6.55
C GLU A 182 6.63 8.94 7.88
N GLY A 183 6.98 8.26 8.97
CA GLY A 183 7.29 8.86 10.25
C GLY A 183 8.74 8.65 10.64
N ALA A 184 9.29 9.54 11.47
CA ALA A 184 10.68 9.48 11.91
C ALA A 184 10.81 9.58 13.43
N PHE A 185 11.61 8.68 14.00
CA PHE A 185 11.78 8.50 15.44
C PHE A 185 13.26 8.43 15.82
N PRO A 186 13.64 8.92 17.02
CA PRO A 186 15.02 8.84 17.50
C PRO A 186 15.49 7.41 17.74
N ASP A 187 14.59 6.50 18.15
CA ASP A 187 14.87 5.10 18.44
C ASP A 187 13.61 4.23 18.34
N VAL A 188 13.83 2.91 18.39
CA VAL A 188 12.79 1.88 18.23
C VAL A 188 11.76 1.92 19.35
N GLY A 189 12.17 2.19 20.59
CA GLY A 189 11.26 2.22 21.73
C GLY A 189 10.26 3.36 21.65
N VAL A 190 10.69 4.52 21.17
CA VAL A 190 9.79 5.67 20.92
C VAL A 190 8.82 5.35 19.77
N ALA A 191 9.29 4.72 18.69
CA ALA A 191 8.42 4.31 17.60
C ALA A 191 7.37 3.27 18.04
N GLN A 192 7.76 2.29 18.85
CA GLN A 192 6.86 1.28 19.42
C GLN A 192 5.82 1.93 20.34
N THR A 193 6.23 2.85 21.21
CA THR A 193 5.28 3.58 22.07
C THR A 193 4.25 4.33 21.24
N TRP A 194 4.67 4.95 20.13
CA TRP A 194 3.73 5.60 19.21
C TRP A 194 2.78 4.60 18.54
N LEU A 195 3.29 3.44 18.10
CA LEU A 195 2.47 2.39 17.48
C LEU A 195 1.41 1.83 18.43
N ASP A 196 1.76 1.68 19.72
CA ASP A 196 0.89 1.18 20.78
C ASP A 196 -0.18 2.22 21.18
N GLU A 197 0.20 3.49 21.31
CA GLU A 197 -0.69 4.52 21.84
C GLU A 197 -1.51 5.25 20.76
N ARG A 198 -0.91 5.49 19.59
CA ARG A 198 -1.47 6.26 18.45
C ARG A 198 -2.18 7.56 18.82
N SER A 199 -1.73 8.17 19.92
CA SER A 199 -2.39 9.29 20.57
C SER A 199 -2.04 10.64 19.91
N GLU A 200 -0.89 10.70 19.25
CA GLU A 200 -0.34 11.89 18.60
C GLU A 200 -0.18 11.67 17.09
N PRO A 201 -0.19 12.74 16.27
CA PRO A 201 0.09 12.63 14.84
C PRO A 201 1.45 11.98 14.57
N LEU A 202 1.55 11.22 13.48
CA LEU A 202 2.81 10.60 13.05
C LEU A 202 3.91 11.66 12.90
N PRO A 203 5.02 11.58 13.67
CA PRO A 203 6.09 12.56 13.61
C PRO A 203 6.75 12.60 12.23
N GLU A 204 6.83 13.77 11.60
CA GLU A 204 7.40 13.87 10.27
C GLU A 204 8.94 13.73 10.26
N PRO A 205 9.51 13.14 9.19
CA PRO A 205 10.93 13.28 8.84
C PRO A 205 11.45 14.72 8.98
N PRO A 206 12.57 14.95 9.69
CA PRO A 206 13.20 16.28 9.76
C PRO A 206 13.49 16.87 8.38
N GLU A 207 13.82 16.02 7.41
CA GLU A 207 14.11 16.41 6.02
C GLU A 207 12.90 17.03 5.31
N TYR A 208 11.67 16.73 5.76
CA TYR A 208 10.46 17.31 5.17
C TYR A 208 10.27 18.77 5.60
N SER A 209 10.74 19.12 6.81
CA SER A 209 10.66 20.47 7.37
C SER A 209 11.64 21.43 6.69
N ASP A 210 12.83 20.94 6.34
CA ASP A 210 13.86 21.75 5.70
C ASP A 210 13.63 21.95 4.20
N HIS A 211 12.85 21.08 3.56
CA HIS A 211 12.80 20.98 2.09
C HIS A 211 11.39 20.92 1.45
N ASN A 212 10.24 21.31 2.06
CA ASN A 212 9.02 21.31 1.22
C ASN A 212 7.79 22.13 1.65
N GLY A 213 7.64 23.29 1.03
CA GLY A 213 6.33 23.93 0.87
C GLY A 213 5.31 23.10 0.08
N ALA A 214 5.72 22.07 -0.68
CA ALA A 214 4.79 21.22 -1.44
C ALA A 214 4.13 20.12 -0.57
N VAL A 215 4.86 19.47 0.33
CA VAL A 215 4.32 18.49 1.29
C VAL A 215 3.35 19.18 2.27
N VAL A 216 3.73 20.36 2.76
CA VAL A 216 2.84 21.22 3.56
C VAL A 216 1.58 21.65 2.77
N ARG A 217 1.71 21.99 1.48
CA ARG A 217 0.55 22.37 0.63
C ARG A 217 -0.38 21.20 0.32
N ALA A 218 0.16 20.00 0.04
CA ALA A 218 -0.63 18.79 -0.17
C ALA A 218 -1.43 18.43 1.09
N ARG A 219 -0.81 18.56 2.28
CA ARG A 219 -1.51 18.39 3.56
C ARG A 219 -2.58 19.45 3.83
N ILE A 220 -2.32 20.74 3.57
CA ILE A 220 -3.36 21.80 3.72
C ILE A 220 -4.57 21.51 2.83
N ALA A 221 -4.36 20.97 1.62
CA ALA A 221 -5.45 20.56 0.74
C ALA A 221 -6.24 19.38 1.33
N LEU A 222 -5.56 18.36 1.86
CA LEU A 222 -6.20 17.18 2.47
C LEU A 222 -6.99 17.52 3.75
N SER A 223 -6.42 18.35 4.64
CA SER A 223 -7.11 18.80 5.87
C SER A 223 -8.34 19.66 5.58
N ARG A 224 -8.40 20.36 4.44
CA ARG A 224 -9.59 21.12 4.01
C ARG A 224 -10.69 20.22 3.43
N SER A 225 -10.32 19.15 2.73
CA SER A 225 -11.26 18.18 2.18
C SER A 225 -11.92 17.32 3.27
N ALA A 226 -11.20 17.00 4.35
CA ALA A 226 -11.76 16.30 5.51
C ALA A 226 -12.65 17.19 6.41
N GLY A 227 -12.58 18.53 6.27
CA GLY A 227 -13.17 19.48 7.21
C GLY A 227 -14.52 20.09 6.84
N THR A 228 -15.15 19.72 5.71
CA THR A 228 -16.39 20.40 5.27
C THR A 228 -17.58 19.44 5.22
N SER A 229 -18.09 19.05 6.38
CA SER A 229 -19.50 18.68 6.51
C SER A 229 -20.30 19.96 6.76
N PRO A 230 -21.14 20.44 5.84
CA PRO A 230 -22.04 21.53 6.17
C PRO A 230 -23.11 20.99 7.11
N THR A 231 -23.04 21.37 8.39
CA THR A 231 -24.14 21.21 9.32
C THR A 231 -25.35 21.96 8.75
N PRO A 232 -26.51 21.32 8.50
CA PRO A 232 -27.70 22.05 8.10
C PRO A 232 -28.17 22.86 9.31
N GLN A 233 -28.05 24.18 9.25
CA GLN A 233 -28.74 25.06 10.19
C GLN A 233 -30.23 25.03 9.87
N THR A 234 -30.97 24.18 10.57
CA THR A 234 -32.44 24.25 10.62
C THR A 234 -32.84 25.39 11.55
N GLY A 235 -32.81 26.62 11.02
CA GLY A 235 -33.36 27.80 11.68
C GLY A 235 -34.85 27.94 11.39
N LEU A 236 -35.68 27.49 12.33
CA LEU A 236 -37.05 27.97 12.49
C LEU A 236 -36.99 29.46 12.87
N ASP A 237 -37.56 30.33 12.05
CA ASP A 237 -38.34 31.48 12.54
C ASP A 237 -39.13 32.13 11.39
N ALA A 238 -40.45 32.15 11.56
CA ALA A 238 -41.35 33.07 10.87
C ALA A 238 -41.61 34.28 11.79
N PRO A 239 -41.94 35.47 11.26
CA PRO A 239 -43.37 35.81 11.28
C PRO A 239 -43.90 36.68 10.11
N ARG A 240 -45.18 36.39 9.80
CA ARG A 240 -46.30 37.16 9.20
C ARG A 240 -46.12 38.61 8.70
N ALA A 241 -46.72 38.86 7.52
CA ALA A 241 -47.57 40.03 7.24
C ALA A 241 -48.65 39.70 6.18
N THR A 242 -49.79 40.41 6.24
CA THR A 242 -51.15 40.06 5.76
C THR A 242 -51.68 40.92 4.59
N ALA A 243 -52.62 40.32 3.81
CA ALA A 243 -53.77 40.90 3.04
C ALA A 243 -53.47 41.73 1.76
N ALA A 244 -54.26 41.80 0.66
CA ALA A 244 -55.64 41.42 0.28
C ALA A 244 -55.77 41.35 -1.29
N VAL A 245 -56.44 40.36 -1.92
CA VAL A 245 -57.78 40.37 -2.61
C VAL A 245 -57.81 41.03 -4.03
N PRO A 246 -58.68 40.69 -5.04
CA PRO A 246 -59.79 39.71 -5.12
C PRO A 246 -59.81 38.71 -6.30
N VAL A 247 -60.73 37.76 -6.11
CA VAL A 247 -61.32 36.78 -7.05
C VAL A 247 -62.22 37.45 -8.10
N GLN A 248 -62.11 37.03 -9.37
CA GLN A 248 -63.17 37.18 -10.37
C GLN A 248 -63.81 35.83 -10.69
N ARG A 249 -65.15 35.82 -10.63
CA ARG A 249 -66.05 34.71 -10.91
C ARG A 249 -66.68 34.97 -12.28
N ALA A 250 -66.64 34.00 -13.19
CA ALA A 250 -67.48 33.98 -14.38
C ALA A 250 -68.31 32.69 -14.37
N VAL A 251 -69.62 32.87 -14.53
CA VAL A 251 -70.67 31.84 -14.62
C VAL A 251 -71.22 31.90 -16.04
N GLN A 252 -71.47 30.74 -16.64
CA GLN A 252 -72.46 30.38 -17.70
C GLN A 252 -71.80 29.33 -18.59
N GLY A 253 -72.45 28.25 -19.02
CA GLY A 253 -73.83 27.82 -18.96
C GLY A 253 -73.89 26.43 -19.63
N ARG A 254 -74.80 25.61 -19.13
CA ARG A 254 -75.08 24.21 -19.47
C ARG A 254 -75.68 24.07 -20.88
N LEU A 255 -75.43 22.96 -21.57
CA LEU A 255 -76.44 22.21 -22.36
C LEU A 255 -75.90 20.85 -22.83
N LEU A 256 -76.70 19.83 -22.48
CA LEU A 256 -76.80 18.43 -22.94
C LEU A 256 -75.64 17.47 -22.64
#